data_AF-M6UPW0-F1
#
_entry.id   AF-M6UPW0-F1
#
_cell.length_a   1.000
_cell.length_b   1.000
_cell.length_c   1.000
_cell.angle_alpha   90.00
_cell.angle_beta   90.00
_cell.angle_gamma   90.00
#
_symmetry.space_group_name_H-M   'P 1'
#
loop_
_entity.id
_entity.type
_entity.pdbx_description
1 polymer ?
#
loop_
_entity_poly.entity_id
_entity_poly.type
_entity_poly.pdbx_seq_one_letter_code
_entity_poly.pdbx_strand_id
1 'polypeptide(L)'
;MQETKESEELTKEETNPKGIKSEKDSATRGLEFTKEILALDEIEKQTLFDSLYSAFINSENRDTVLHLVLTKACKLLREKGVLKSTPESDTEFSNRILNLSSQVRQVLFDSVSSAIQNQNSRDTVLHILFWKSEKLLIDSEK
;
A
#
# COMPACT_ATOMS: atom_id res chain seq x y z
N MET A 1 14.35 -6.64 63.44
CA MET A 1 15.73 -7.11 63.69
C MET A 1 15.87 -8.45 62.99
N GLN A 2 16.98 -8.67 62.26
CA GLN A 2 17.50 -9.97 61.81
C GLN A 2 16.59 -10.84 60.92
N GLU A 3 17.04 -11.68 59.99
CA GLU A 3 18.22 -11.79 59.12
C GLU A 3 17.95 -13.07 58.30
N THR A 4 18.16 -13.03 56.97
CA THR A 4 18.76 -14.09 56.12
C THR A 4 18.79 -15.55 56.63
N LYS A 5 18.35 -16.58 55.89
CA LYS A 5 18.98 -17.21 54.68
C LYS A 5 18.18 -18.50 54.30
N GLU A 6 18.32 -19.23 53.18
CA GLU A 6 19.13 -19.20 51.93
C GLU A 6 18.37 -19.97 50.78
N SER A 7 19.04 -20.19 49.63
CA SER A 7 18.98 -21.21 48.54
C SER A 7 18.06 -22.44 48.56
N GLU A 8 17.79 -23.16 47.46
CA GLU A 8 17.90 -22.97 45.97
C GLU A 8 17.24 -24.21 45.32
N GLU A 9 16.54 -24.10 44.18
CA GLU A 9 16.67 -25.11 43.11
C GLU A 9 16.21 -24.56 41.75
N LEU A 10 16.91 -24.96 40.68
CA LEU A 10 16.56 -24.60 39.30
C LEU A 10 15.64 -25.65 38.68
N THR A 11 14.66 -25.20 37.89
CA THR A 11 14.31 -25.94 36.67
C THR A 11 14.02 -24.97 35.53
N LYS A 12 14.75 -25.13 34.42
CA LYS A 12 14.42 -24.52 33.14
C LYS A 12 13.52 -25.49 32.39
N GLU A 13 12.41 -25.01 31.84
CA GLU A 13 11.87 -25.62 30.62
C GLU A 13 11.20 -24.55 29.75
N GLU A 14 11.79 -24.30 28.59
CA GLU A 14 11.14 -23.58 27.51
C GLU A 14 10.11 -24.50 26.86
N THR A 15 8.90 -24.01 26.53
CA THR A 15 8.30 -24.33 25.21
C THR A 15 7.10 -23.43 24.87
N ASN A 16 7.38 -22.44 24.02
CA ASN A 16 6.65 -22.21 22.77
C ASN A 16 5.11 -21.98 22.81
N PRO A 17 4.63 -20.72 22.86
CA PRO A 17 3.28 -20.39 22.43
C PRO A 17 3.15 -20.54 20.91
N LYS A 18 2.71 -21.71 20.44
CA LYS A 18 2.39 -21.93 19.02
C LYS A 18 1.36 -20.90 18.56
N GLY A 19 1.81 -20.01 17.67
CA GLY A 19 1.07 -18.80 17.32
C GLY A 19 -0.28 -19.09 16.65
N ILE A 20 -1.34 -18.54 17.23
CA ILE A 20 -2.54 -18.17 16.48
C ILE A 20 -2.15 -16.97 15.62
N LYS A 21 -1.62 -17.23 14.42
CA LYS A 21 -1.51 -16.20 13.39
C LYS A 21 -2.93 -15.87 12.93
N SER A 22 -3.46 -14.77 13.45
CA SER A 22 -4.71 -14.17 12.97
C SER A 22 -4.59 -13.89 11.48
N GLU A 23 -5.47 -14.46 10.65
CA GLU A 23 -5.63 -14.08 9.23
C GLU A 23 -5.97 -12.59 9.06
N LYS A 24 -6.37 -11.93 10.15
CA LYS A 24 -6.56 -10.48 10.26
C LYS A 24 -5.26 -9.67 10.07
N ASP A 25 -4.10 -10.19 10.46
CA ASP A 25 -2.86 -9.40 10.47
C ASP A 25 -2.21 -9.22 9.09
N SER A 26 -2.37 -10.20 8.18
CA SER A 26 -1.87 -10.07 6.80
C SER A 26 -2.69 -9.06 6.00
N ALA A 27 -4.02 -9.11 6.12
CA ALA A 27 -4.94 -8.18 5.46
C ALA A 27 -4.83 -6.73 5.99
N THR A 28 -4.37 -6.54 7.23
CA THR A 28 -4.27 -5.20 7.83
C THR A 28 -3.02 -4.43 7.39
N ARG A 29 -1.88 -5.13 7.20
CA ARG A 29 -0.63 -4.54 6.67
C ARG A 29 -0.75 -4.12 5.20
N GLY A 30 -1.42 -4.93 4.39
CA GLY A 30 -1.62 -4.66 2.97
C GLY A 30 -2.70 -3.62 2.64
N LEU A 31 -3.06 -2.75 3.58
CA LEU A 31 -3.92 -1.58 3.36
C LEU A 31 -3.35 -0.33 4.04
N GLU A 32 -2.06 -0.32 4.36
CA GLU A 32 -1.39 0.84 4.94
C GLU A 32 -1.20 1.92 3.86
N PHE A 33 -0.81 1.56 2.63
CA PHE A 33 -0.52 2.55 1.59
C PHE A 33 -1.78 3.33 1.17
N THR A 34 -2.93 2.66 1.01
CA THR A 34 -4.21 3.33 0.71
C THR A 34 -4.63 4.28 1.82
N LYS A 35 -4.43 3.93 3.10
CA LYS A 35 -4.76 4.81 4.23
C LYS A 35 -3.90 6.06 4.21
N GLU A 36 -2.60 5.92 4.02
CA GLU A 36 -1.68 7.07 3.96
C GLU A 36 -2.01 8.00 2.80
N ILE A 37 -2.37 7.48 1.62
CA ILE A 37 -2.81 8.31 0.49
C ILE A 37 -4.12 9.05 0.78
N LEU A 38 -5.08 8.42 1.46
CA LEU A 38 -6.36 9.07 1.82
C LEU A 38 -6.21 10.05 3.01
N ALA A 39 -5.16 9.88 3.82
CA ALA A 39 -4.78 10.79 4.90
C ALA A 39 -3.95 12.01 4.44
N LEU A 40 -3.51 12.03 3.18
CA LEU A 40 -2.95 13.24 2.56
C LEU A 40 -3.96 14.39 2.62
N ASP A 41 -3.44 15.62 2.66
CA ASP A 41 -4.25 16.83 2.59
C ASP A 41 -4.95 16.99 1.22
N GLU A 42 -5.89 17.92 1.17
CA GLU A 42 -6.74 18.15 -0.01
C GLU A 42 -5.97 18.58 -1.26
N ILE A 43 -4.86 19.32 -1.10
CA ILE A 43 -4.05 19.81 -2.21
C ILE A 43 -3.26 18.64 -2.81
N GLU A 44 -2.77 17.74 -1.96
CA GLU A 44 -1.95 16.62 -2.38
C GLU A 44 -2.79 15.51 -3.03
N LYS A 45 -3.98 15.24 -2.49
CA LYS A 45 -4.98 14.37 -3.14
C LYS A 45 -5.44 14.95 -4.47
N GLN A 46 -5.70 16.27 -4.55
CA GLN A 46 -6.01 16.95 -5.82
C GLN A 46 -4.88 16.78 -6.83
N THR A 47 -3.64 17.09 -6.43
CA THR A 47 -2.42 16.99 -7.26
C THR A 47 -2.16 15.57 -7.77
N LEU A 48 -2.51 14.54 -6.99
CA LEU A 48 -2.39 13.14 -7.39
C LEU A 48 -3.49 12.73 -8.36
N PHE A 49 -4.74 13.13 -8.10
CA PHE A 49 -5.88 12.86 -8.98
C PHE A 49 -5.77 13.57 -10.33
N ASP A 50 -5.38 14.84 -10.37
CA ASP A 50 -5.18 15.57 -11.63
C ASP A 50 -4.05 14.94 -12.45
N SER A 51 -3.05 14.36 -11.78
CA SER A 51 -2.02 13.55 -12.45
C SER A 51 -2.59 12.27 -13.06
N LEU A 52 -3.46 11.57 -12.34
CA LEU A 52 -4.12 10.36 -12.81
C LEU A 52 -5.05 10.67 -13.98
N TYR A 53 -5.89 11.69 -13.85
CA TYR A 53 -6.83 12.11 -14.89
C TYR A 53 -6.08 12.58 -16.15
N SER A 54 -5.05 13.41 -15.99
CA SER A 54 -4.20 13.85 -17.10
C SER A 54 -3.49 12.69 -17.78
N ALA A 55 -2.90 11.76 -17.03
CA ALA A 55 -2.27 10.57 -17.61
C ALA A 55 -3.30 9.66 -18.32
N PHE A 56 -4.48 9.48 -17.75
CA PHE A 56 -5.57 8.69 -18.32
C PHE A 56 -6.12 9.27 -19.65
N ILE A 57 -6.24 10.60 -19.75
CA ILE A 57 -6.72 11.26 -20.97
C ILE A 57 -5.63 11.35 -22.06
N ASN A 58 -4.35 11.50 -21.68
CA ASN A 58 -3.26 11.77 -22.62
C ASN A 58 -2.38 10.55 -22.95
N SER A 59 -2.64 9.37 -22.39
CA SER A 59 -1.83 8.17 -22.64
C SER A 59 -2.69 6.99 -23.10
N GLU A 60 -2.36 6.47 -24.28
CA GLU A 60 -2.93 5.22 -24.80
C GLU A 60 -2.37 3.96 -24.08
N ASN A 61 -1.31 4.11 -23.27
CA ASN A 61 -0.67 3.00 -22.59
C ASN A 61 -1.00 2.97 -21.09
N ARG A 62 -1.91 2.07 -20.73
CA ARG A 62 -2.24 1.64 -19.36
C ARG A 62 -1.03 1.58 -18.42
N ASP A 63 0.02 0.87 -18.82
CA ASP A 63 1.15 0.57 -17.93
C ASP A 63 1.96 1.85 -17.66
N THR A 64 2.01 2.79 -18.61
CA THR A 64 2.55 4.14 -18.40
C THR A 64 1.71 4.95 -17.41
N VAL A 65 0.37 4.91 -17.51
CA VAL A 65 -0.52 5.59 -16.55
C VAL A 65 -0.30 5.06 -15.13
N LEU A 66 -0.31 3.73 -14.97
CA LEU A 66 -0.05 3.08 -13.69
C LEU A 66 1.35 3.43 -13.15
N HIS A 67 2.39 3.38 -13.98
CA HIS A 67 3.74 3.74 -13.57
C HIS A 67 3.83 5.16 -13.01
N LEU A 68 3.35 6.15 -13.76
CA LEU A 68 3.47 7.56 -13.42
C LEU A 68 2.72 7.91 -12.13
N VAL A 69 1.47 7.45 -12.01
CA VAL A 69 0.61 7.79 -10.86
C VAL A 69 1.08 7.11 -9.58
N LEU A 70 1.44 5.83 -9.65
CA LEU A 70 1.93 5.08 -8.49
C LEU A 70 3.30 5.60 -8.02
N THR A 71 4.19 5.96 -8.95
CA THR A 71 5.49 6.58 -8.61
C THR A 71 5.29 7.96 -7.97
N LYS A 72 4.38 8.79 -8.50
CA LYS A 72 4.04 10.10 -7.91
C LYS A 72 3.43 9.96 -6.51
N ALA A 73 2.63 8.93 -6.27
CA ALA A 73 2.08 8.63 -4.94
C ALA A 73 3.19 8.33 -3.91
N CYS A 74 4.14 7.46 -4.25
CA CYS A 74 5.29 7.16 -3.39
C CYS A 74 6.12 8.43 -3.11
N LYS A 75 6.41 9.22 -4.15
CA LYS A 75 7.10 10.50 -4.04
C LYS A 75 6.41 11.45 -3.05
N LEU A 76 5.09 11.65 -3.17
CA LEU A 76 4.34 12.54 -2.27
C LEU A 76 4.39 12.06 -0.82
N LEU A 77 4.21 10.76 -0.57
CA LEU A 77 4.33 10.19 0.78
C LEU A 77 5.74 10.34 1.36
N ARG A 78 6.78 10.22 0.54
CA ARG A 78 8.18 10.46 0.94
C ARG A 78 8.43 11.94 1.26
N GLU A 79 7.94 12.85 0.43
CA GLU A 79 8.08 14.31 0.63
C GLU A 79 7.34 14.80 1.88
N LYS A 80 6.26 14.11 2.29
CA LYS A 80 5.56 14.33 3.56
C LYS A 80 6.20 13.63 4.77
N GLY A 81 7.25 12.83 4.57
CA GLY A 81 7.91 12.06 5.64
C GLY A 81 7.11 10.86 6.16
N VAL A 82 6.01 10.49 5.47
CA VAL A 82 5.16 9.35 5.79
C VAL A 82 5.84 8.05 5.35
N LEU A 83 6.29 8.01 4.09
CA LEU A 83 7.03 6.88 3.54
C LEU A 83 8.53 7.09 3.78
N LYS A 84 9.15 6.21 4.57
CA LYS A 84 10.60 6.19 4.80
C LYS A 84 11.32 5.51 3.63
N SER A 85 11.44 6.22 2.52
CA SER A 85 12.06 5.77 1.27
C SER A 85 13.07 6.78 0.73
N THR A 86 13.84 6.41 -0.29
CA THR A 86 14.71 7.32 -1.06
C THR A 86 14.08 7.63 -2.43
N PRO A 87 14.48 8.72 -3.12
CA PRO A 87 13.95 9.05 -4.45
C PRO A 87 14.07 7.92 -5.48
N GLU A 88 15.11 7.09 -5.38
CA GLU A 88 15.35 5.94 -6.27
C GLU A 88 14.28 4.85 -6.07
N SER A 89 13.82 4.67 -4.83
CA SER A 89 12.77 3.71 -4.46
C SER A 89 11.33 4.21 -4.69
N ASP A 90 11.12 5.46 -5.12
CA ASP A 90 9.77 5.97 -5.44
C ASP A 90 9.08 5.13 -6.54
N THR A 91 9.85 4.40 -7.36
CA THR A 91 9.31 3.52 -8.42
C THR A 91 8.93 2.11 -7.93
N GLU A 92 9.34 1.69 -6.73
CA GLU A 92 9.29 0.27 -6.30
C GLU A 92 7.86 -0.29 -6.28
N PHE A 93 6.90 0.45 -5.73
CA PHE A 93 5.48 0.04 -5.71
C PHE A 93 4.93 -0.09 -7.13
N SER A 94 5.27 0.84 -8.02
CA SER A 94 4.83 0.78 -9.42
C SER A 94 5.44 -0.41 -10.15
N ASN A 95 6.73 -0.72 -9.93
CA ASN A 95 7.41 -1.85 -10.53
C ASN A 95 6.81 -3.19 -10.07
N ARG A 96 6.43 -3.32 -8.78
CA ARG A 96 5.71 -4.49 -8.27
C ARG A 96 4.38 -4.70 -9.00
N ILE A 97 3.59 -3.64 -9.21
CA ILE A 97 2.34 -3.70 -9.98
C ILE A 97 2.59 -4.03 -11.46
N LEU A 98 3.64 -3.49 -12.08
CA LEU A 98 4.00 -3.78 -13.47
C LEU A 98 4.48 -5.21 -13.70
N ASN A 99 5.05 -5.85 -12.67
CA ASN A 99 5.45 -7.26 -12.70
C ASN A 99 4.28 -8.25 -12.60
N LEU A 100 3.08 -7.81 -12.21
CA LEU A 100 1.85 -8.63 -12.26
C LEU A 100 1.50 -8.97 -13.72
N SER A 101 0.71 -10.02 -13.95
CA SER A 101 0.32 -10.42 -15.32
C SER A 101 -0.47 -9.31 -16.04
N SER A 102 -0.33 -9.21 -17.38
CA SER A 102 -1.01 -8.17 -18.16
C SER A 102 -2.53 -8.16 -17.99
N GLN A 103 -3.14 -9.33 -17.76
CA GLN A 103 -4.57 -9.47 -17.45
C GLN A 103 -4.92 -8.85 -16.09
N VAL A 104 -4.10 -9.09 -15.06
CA VAL A 104 -4.28 -8.47 -13.73
C VAL A 104 -4.12 -6.96 -13.80
N ARG A 105 -3.13 -6.46 -14.56
CA ARG A 105 -2.94 -5.01 -14.79
C ARG A 105 -4.11 -4.40 -15.56
N GLN A 106 -4.68 -5.10 -16.55
CA GLN A 106 -5.90 -4.67 -17.24
C GLN A 106 -7.07 -4.54 -16.26
N VAL A 107 -7.31 -5.57 -15.43
CA VAL A 107 -8.39 -5.57 -14.43
C VAL A 107 -8.22 -4.45 -13.39
N LEU A 108 -7.00 -4.08 -13.02
CA LEU A 108 -6.75 -2.88 -12.21
C LEU A 108 -7.20 -1.62 -12.96
N PHE A 109 -6.67 -1.42 -14.17
CA PHE A 109 -6.92 -0.21 -14.96
C PHE A 109 -8.39 -0.03 -15.32
N ASP A 110 -9.09 -1.05 -15.81
CA ASP A 110 -10.51 -0.98 -16.16
C ASP A 110 -11.38 -0.48 -14.99
N SER A 111 -11.03 -0.87 -13.76
CA SER A 111 -11.73 -0.38 -12.57
C SER A 111 -11.40 1.07 -12.22
N VAL A 112 -10.18 1.53 -12.51
CA VAL A 112 -9.78 2.93 -12.34
C VAL A 112 -10.39 3.81 -13.43
N SER A 113 -10.40 3.36 -14.70
CA SER A 113 -11.08 4.02 -15.81
C SER A 113 -12.58 4.13 -15.56
N SER A 114 -13.22 3.03 -15.12
CA SER A 114 -14.63 3.03 -14.72
C SER A 114 -14.89 3.97 -13.54
N ALA A 115 -13.99 4.01 -12.55
CA ALA A 115 -14.11 4.96 -11.44
C ALA A 115 -14.01 6.42 -11.92
N ILE A 116 -13.02 6.76 -12.75
CA ILE A 116 -12.85 8.10 -13.33
C ILE A 116 -14.09 8.54 -14.13
N GLN A 117 -14.71 7.62 -14.88
CA GLN A 117 -15.86 7.92 -15.74
C GLN A 117 -17.20 8.00 -14.99
N ASN A 118 -17.36 7.27 -13.87
CA ASN A 118 -18.66 7.06 -13.23
C ASN A 118 -18.74 7.51 -11.75
N GLN A 119 -17.63 7.94 -11.13
CA GLN A 119 -17.59 8.38 -9.73
C GLN A 119 -17.32 9.88 -9.64
N ASN A 120 -18.18 10.59 -8.91
CA ASN A 120 -18.04 12.05 -8.72
C ASN A 120 -17.02 12.45 -7.64
N SER A 121 -16.45 11.47 -6.91
CA SER A 121 -15.54 11.72 -5.78
C SER A 121 -14.11 11.32 -6.11
N ARG A 122 -13.22 12.32 -6.08
CA ARG A 122 -11.77 12.17 -6.16
C ARG A 122 -11.24 11.08 -5.23
N ASP A 123 -11.61 11.14 -3.96
CA ASP A 123 -11.12 10.24 -2.93
C ASP A 123 -11.61 8.80 -3.15
N THR A 124 -12.78 8.61 -3.76
CA THR A 124 -13.25 7.29 -4.20
C THR A 124 -12.40 6.73 -5.34
N VAL A 125 -12.01 7.54 -6.32
CA VAL A 125 -11.13 7.11 -7.42
C VAL A 125 -9.73 6.74 -6.90
N LEU A 126 -9.15 7.57 -6.02
CA LEU A 126 -7.87 7.28 -5.38
C LEU A 126 -7.95 6.01 -4.52
N HIS A 127 -9.01 5.86 -3.70
CA HIS A 127 -9.24 4.64 -2.93
C HIS A 127 -9.25 3.41 -3.85
N ILE A 128 -10.04 3.41 -4.93
CA ILE A 128 -10.14 2.28 -5.86
C ILE A 128 -8.77 1.93 -6.48
N LEU A 129 -7.99 2.94 -6.90
CA LEU A 129 -6.65 2.74 -7.45
C LEU A 129 -5.72 2.05 -6.43
N PHE A 130 -5.54 2.63 -5.24
CA PHE A 130 -4.55 2.13 -4.28
C PHE A 130 -5.01 0.85 -3.58
N TRP A 131 -6.28 0.75 -3.18
CA TRP A 131 -6.83 -0.44 -2.52
C TRP A 131 -6.73 -1.65 -3.44
N LYS A 132 -7.08 -1.48 -4.72
CA LYS A 132 -7.01 -2.58 -5.69
C LYS A 132 -5.57 -2.91 -6.06
N SER A 133 -4.67 -1.91 -6.12
CA SER A 133 -3.23 -2.16 -6.31
C SER A 133 -2.65 -3.00 -5.17
N GLU A 134 -2.83 -2.59 -3.92
CA GLU A 134 -2.35 -3.36 -2.76
C GLU A 134 -2.97 -4.75 -2.72
N LYS A 135 -4.30 -4.87 -2.91
CA LYS A 135 -4.99 -6.17 -2.90
C LYS A 135 -4.44 -7.14 -3.95
N LEU A 136 -4.16 -6.65 -5.16
CA LEU A 136 -3.59 -7.49 -6.22
C LEU A 136 -2.16 -7.96 -5.91
N LEU A 137 -1.37 -7.17 -5.18
CA LEU A 137 -0.07 -7.62 -4.69
C LEU A 137 -0.22 -8.71 -3.62
N ILE A 138 -1.08 -8.50 -2.62
CA ILE A 138 -1.37 -9.49 -1.56
C ILE A 138 -1.86 -10.82 -2.15
N ASP A 139 -2.72 -10.77 -3.16
CA ASP A 139 -3.26 -11.96 -3.82
C ASP A 139 -2.26 -12.62 -4.78
N SER A 140 -1.19 -11.93 -5.19
CA SER A 140 -0.09 -12.49 -6.00
C SER A 140 1.05 -13.12 -5.18
N GLU A 141 1.09 -12.84 -3.87
CA GLU A 141 2.13 -13.31 -2.93
C GLU A 141 1.68 -14.56 -2.12
N LYS A 142 0.58 -15.19 -2.54
CA LYS A 142 -0.02 -16.41 -1.94
C LYS A 142 0.19 -17.65 -2.81
#